data_AF-A0A965JL11-F1
#
_entry.id   AF-A0A965JL11-F1
#
_cell.length_a   1.000
_cell.length_b   1.000
_cell.length_c   1.000
_cell.angle_alpha   90.00
_cell.angle_beta   90.00
_cell.angle_gamma   90.00
#
_symmetry.space_group_name_H-M   'P 1'
#
loop_
_entity.id
_entity.type
_entity.pdbx_description
1 polymer ?
#
loop_
_entity_poly.entity_id
_entity_poly.type
_entity_poly.pdbx_seq_one_letter_code
_entity_poly.pdbx_strand_id
1 'polypeptide(L)'
;ARLTGLTVETVVRDPVGIARESAMRWGVVVVLKGSPSVVASPSGTVAVGAYANAVLATAGSGDVLAGVVASLAAQGASPWESAVAGMTLHALAGEAWRAQHGSAGLRSSDLSAWLPVARRMLDR
;
A
#
# COMPACT_ATOMS: atom_id res chain seq x y z
N ALA A 1 7.84 3.90 13.30
CA ALA A 1 8.22 4.07 14.72
C ALA A 1 9.42 3.20 15.07
N ARG A 2 9.28 1.88 15.25
CA ARG A 2 10.42 1.02 15.66
C ARG A 2 11.64 1.10 14.73
N LEU A 3 11.45 1.01 13.42
CA LEU A 3 12.55 1.07 12.44
C LEU A 3 13.21 2.45 12.35
N THR A 4 12.46 3.52 12.61
CA THR A 4 12.93 4.90 12.49
C THR A 4 13.47 5.46 13.82
N GLY A 5 13.21 4.79 14.96
CA GLY A 5 13.48 5.31 16.29
C GLY A 5 12.53 6.44 16.73
N LEU A 6 11.58 6.82 15.88
CA LEU A 6 10.63 7.91 16.14
C LEU A 6 9.37 7.40 16.85
N THR A 7 8.66 8.32 17.54
CA THR A 7 7.33 8.03 18.07
C THR A 7 6.32 7.80 16.95
N VAL A 8 5.24 7.05 17.23
CA VAL A 8 4.15 6.85 16.26
C VAL A 8 3.54 8.20 15.86
N GLU A 9 3.31 9.09 16.82
CA GLU A 9 2.78 10.44 16.59
C GLU A 9 3.62 11.22 15.57
N THR A 10 4.95 11.18 15.70
CA THR A 10 5.86 11.85 14.75
C THR A 10 5.70 11.30 13.34
N VAL A 11 5.60 9.96 13.20
CA VAL A 11 5.43 9.31 11.89
C VAL A 11 4.09 9.66 11.26
N VAL A 12 3.02 9.71 12.06
CA VAL A 12 1.68 10.03 11.58
C VAL A 12 1.53 11.51 11.21
N ARG A 13 2.27 12.41 11.86
CA ARG A 13 2.25 13.84 11.57
C ARG A 13 2.85 14.21 10.20
N ASP A 14 3.85 13.46 9.75
CA ASP A 14 4.46 13.64 8.44
C ASP A 14 4.82 12.30 7.78
N PRO A 15 3.83 11.54 7.28
CA PRO A 15 4.09 10.23 6.69
C PRO A 15 4.91 10.34 5.40
N VAL A 16 4.77 11.43 4.65
CA VAL A 16 5.47 11.64 3.37
C VAL A 16 6.95 11.91 3.61
N GLY A 17 7.28 12.88 4.47
CA GLY A 17 8.66 13.21 4.81
C GLY A 17 9.37 12.02 5.42
N ILE A 18 8.75 11.35 6.40
CA ILE A 18 9.35 10.19 7.06
C ILE A 18 9.56 9.02 6.10
N ALA A 19 8.61 8.71 5.23
CA ALA A 19 8.79 7.65 4.23
C ALA A 19 9.93 7.98 3.26
N ARG A 20 9.98 9.22 2.76
CA ARG A 20 11.02 9.70 1.84
C ARG A 20 12.42 9.64 2.46
N GLU A 21 12.59 10.21 3.65
CA GLU A 21 13.85 10.20 4.37
C GLU A 21 14.31 8.77 4.68
N SER A 22 13.38 7.91 5.11
CA SER A 22 13.69 6.50 5.40
C SER A 22 14.14 5.76 4.13
N ALA A 23 13.44 5.96 3.00
CA ALA A 23 13.78 5.33 1.72
C ALA A 23 15.17 5.75 1.22
N MET A 24 15.46 7.06 1.25
CA MET A 24 16.76 7.60 0.87
C MET A 24 17.87 7.12 1.80
N ARG A 25 17.63 7.12 3.12
CA ARG A 25 18.62 6.71 4.13
C ARG A 25 18.97 5.22 4.04
N TRP A 26 17.99 4.38 3.76
CA TRP A 26 18.18 2.93 3.70
C TRP A 26 18.52 2.41 2.30
N GLY A 27 18.39 3.25 1.26
CA GLY A 27 18.63 2.83 -0.12
C GLY A 27 17.60 1.82 -0.64
N VAL A 28 16.36 1.88 -0.14
CA VAL A 28 15.28 0.93 -0.49
C VAL A 28 13.98 1.64 -0.86
N VAL A 29 13.06 0.91 -1.48
CA VAL A 29 11.67 1.36 -1.61
C VAL A 29 10.93 1.09 -0.31
N VAL A 30 10.31 2.11 0.25
CA VAL A 30 9.52 2.04 1.50
C VAL A 30 8.04 2.16 1.17
N VAL A 31 7.24 1.19 1.63
CA VAL A 31 5.78 1.29 1.65
C VAL A 31 5.32 1.57 3.08
N LEU A 32 5.03 2.83 3.37
CA LEU A 32 4.45 3.24 4.65
C LEU A 32 2.93 3.11 4.58
N LYS A 33 2.42 1.99 5.10
CA LYS A 33 0.98 1.74 5.21
C LYS A 33 0.33 2.75 6.17
N GLY A 34 -0.77 3.32 5.73
CA GLY A 34 -1.54 4.34 6.46
C GLY A 34 -2.79 4.74 5.68
N SER A 35 -3.40 5.85 6.09
CA SER A 35 -4.60 6.40 5.46
C SER A 35 -4.37 7.89 5.13
N PRO A 36 -3.82 8.23 3.95
CA PRO A 36 -3.45 7.33 2.84
C PRO A 36 -2.10 6.62 3.05
N SER A 37 -1.86 5.55 2.28
CA SER A 37 -0.54 4.89 2.24
C SER A 37 0.43 5.70 1.38
N VAL A 38 1.73 5.60 1.67
CA VAL A 38 2.81 6.31 0.98
C VAL A 38 3.86 5.32 0.49
N VAL A 39 4.31 5.46 -0.76
CA VAL A 39 5.45 4.73 -1.32
C VAL A 39 6.56 5.73 -1.61
N ALA A 40 7.76 5.47 -1.10
CA ALA A 40 8.93 6.30 -1.35
C ALA A 40 10.08 5.47 -1.93
N SER A 41 10.77 6.03 -2.93
CA SER A 41 11.92 5.44 -3.60
C SER A 41 13.25 5.93 -2.98
N PRO A 42 14.36 5.20 -3.20
CA PRO A 42 15.68 5.65 -2.74
C PRO A 42 16.18 6.92 -3.44
N SER A 43 15.65 7.27 -4.61
CA SER A 43 15.93 8.55 -5.29
C SER A 43 15.15 9.73 -4.72
N GLY A 44 14.23 9.47 -3.77
CA GLY A 44 13.40 10.49 -3.14
C GLY A 44 12.08 10.80 -3.86
N THR A 45 11.75 10.07 -4.94
CA THR A 45 10.41 10.10 -5.55
C THR A 45 9.39 9.49 -4.58
N VAL A 46 8.21 10.11 -4.47
CA VAL A 46 7.13 9.67 -3.58
C VAL A 46 5.83 9.54 -4.37
N ALA A 47 5.07 8.49 -4.07
CA ALA A 47 3.70 8.28 -4.51
C ALA A 47 2.79 8.17 -3.29
N VAL A 48 1.64 8.85 -3.33
CA VAL A 48 0.64 8.80 -2.26
C VAL A 48 -0.59 8.09 -2.79
N GLY A 49 -1.09 7.13 -2.02
CA GLY A 49 -2.28 6.37 -2.38
C GLY A 49 -3.51 7.26 -2.52
N ALA A 50 -4.28 7.05 -3.58
CA ALA A 50 -5.47 7.85 -3.88
C ALA A 50 -6.66 7.59 -2.94
N TYR A 51 -6.68 6.44 -2.25
CA TYR A 51 -7.81 6.01 -1.43
C TYR A 51 -7.42 5.73 0.01
N ALA A 52 -8.20 6.30 0.92
CA ALA A 52 -8.18 6.05 2.36
C ALA A 52 -9.34 5.12 2.72
N ASN A 53 -9.10 3.80 2.71
CA ASN A 53 -10.16 2.80 2.82
C ASN A 53 -10.16 2.14 4.19
N ALA A 54 -11.11 2.51 5.06
CA ALA A 54 -11.27 1.93 6.39
C ALA A 54 -11.45 0.40 6.37
N VAL A 55 -12.05 -0.15 5.30
CA VAL A 55 -12.18 -1.60 5.11
C VAL A 55 -10.84 -2.35 5.06
N LEU A 56 -9.74 -1.65 4.73
CA LEU A 56 -8.39 -2.23 4.71
C LEU A 56 -7.74 -2.29 6.09
N ALA A 57 -8.36 -1.67 7.11
CA ALA A 57 -7.92 -1.76 8.50
C ALA A 57 -8.30 -3.10 9.16
N THR A 58 -8.21 -4.20 8.41
CA THR A 58 -8.43 -5.56 8.88
C THR A 58 -7.09 -6.30 9.02
N ALA A 59 -6.99 -7.17 10.03
CA ALA A 59 -5.84 -8.06 10.20
C ALA A 59 -5.55 -8.86 8.92
N GLY A 60 -4.27 -8.95 8.54
CA GLY A 60 -3.82 -9.66 7.35
C GLY A 60 -3.93 -8.90 6.03
N SER A 61 -4.57 -7.71 5.96
CA SER A 61 -4.55 -6.90 4.72
C SER A 61 -3.13 -6.53 4.29
N GLY A 62 -2.26 -6.26 5.28
CA GLY A 62 -0.84 -6.03 5.04
C GLY A 62 -0.10 -7.19 4.39
N ASP A 63 -0.49 -8.43 4.68
CA ASP A 63 0.11 -9.63 4.10
C ASP A 63 -0.34 -9.81 2.64
N VAL A 64 -1.61 -9.47 2.35
CA VAL A 64 -2.13 -9.41 0.98
C VAL A 64 -1.34 -8.38 0.17
N LEU A 65 -1.15 -7.16 0.70
CA LEU A 65 -0.34 -6.14 0.03
C LEU A 65 1.09 -6.63 -0.24
N ALA A 66 1.74 -7.23 0.75
CA ALA A 66 3.10 -7.75 0.59
C ALA A 66 3.16 -8.84 -0.50
N GLY A 67 2.19 -9.76 -0.53
CA GLY A 67 2.08 -10.79 -1.56
C GLY A 67 1.88 -10.21 -2.96
N VAL A 68 1.05 -9.18 -3.10
CA VAL A 68 0.86 -8.48 -4.40
C VAL A 68 2.17 -7.85 -4.86
N VAL A 69 2.84 -7.08 -3.99
CA VAL A 69 4.12 -6.44 -4.33
C VAL A 69 5.17 -7.49 -4.74
N ALA A 70 5.30 -8.57 -3.96
CA ALA A 70 6.22 -9.66 -4.28
C ALA A 70 5.88 -10.34 -5.61
N SER A 71 4.60 -10.56 -5.90
CA SER A 71 4.17 -11.19 -7.16
C SER A 71 4.48 -10.34 -8.38
N LEU A 72 4.37 -9.01 -8.28
CA LEU A 72 4.71 -8.07 -9.36
C LEU A 72 6.22 -8.02 -9.57
N ALA A 73 7.00 -8.00 -8.48
CA ALA A 73 8.45 -8.05 -8.56
C ALA A 73 8.94 -9.37 -9.20
N ALA A 74 8.30 -10.50 -8.85
CA ALA A 74 8.60 -11.80 -9.46
C ALA A 74 8.26 -11.87 -10.96
N GLN A 75 7.36 -11.01 -11.44
CA GLN A 75 7.04 -10.86 -12.87
C GLN A 75 8.03 -9.92 -13.60
N GLY A 76 9.02 -9.35 -12.92
CA GLY A 76 10.08 -8.52 -13.50
C GLY A 76 9.84 -7.01 -13.40
N ALA A 77 8.78 -6.55 -12.72
CA ALA A 77 8.61 -5.13 -12.44
C ALA A 77 9.67 -4.64 -11.46
N SER A 78 10.11 -3.38 -11.58
CA SER A 78 11.06 -2.81 -10.63
C SER A 78 10.46 -2.76 -9.21
N PRO A 79 11.29 -2.66 -8.15
CA PRO A 79 10.78 -2.51 -6.79
C PRO A 79 9.83 -1.32 -6.61
N TRP A 80 10.11 -0.21 -7.31
CA TRP A 80 9.27 0.99 -7.29
C TRP A 80 7.91 0.73 -7.95
N GLU A 81 7.90 0.20 -9.17
CA GLU A 81 6.68 -0.10 -9.90
C GLU A 81 5.83 -1.15 -9.17
N SER A 82 6.47 -2.18 -8.62
CA SER A 82 5.82 -3.22 -7.83
C SER A 82 5.13 -2.66 -6.59
N ALA A 83 5.80 -1.75 -5.88
CA ALA A 83 5.24 -1.11 -4.68
C ALA A 83 4.07 -0.17 -5.02
N VAL A 84 4.21 0.67 -6.05
CA VAL A 84 3.16 1.61 -6.47
C VAL A 84 1.94 0.89 -7.03
N ALA A 85 2.15 -0.10 -7.91
CA ALA A 85 1.07 -0.90 -8.46
C ALA A 85 0.42 -1.78 -7.38
N GLY A 86 1.20 -2.37 -6.48
CA GLY A 86 0.68 -3.15 -5.37
C GLY A 86 -0.19 -2.33 -4.41
N MET A 87 0.26 -1.13 -4.03
CA MET A 87 -0.54 -0.18 -3.24
C MET A 87 -1.85 0.15 -3.97
N THR A 88 -1.79 0.46 -5.27
CA THR A 88 -2.96 0.83 -6.08
C THR A 88 -3.96 -0.31 -6.20
N LEU A 89 -3.52 -1.52 -6.57
CA LEU A 89 -4.37 -2.70 -6.71
C LEU A 89 -5.04 -3.07 -5.38
N HIS A 90 -4.28 -3.04 -4.28
CA HIS A 90 -4.80 -3.32 -2.94
C HIS A 90 -5.86 -2.28 -2.52
N ALA A 91 -5.61 -0.99 -2.80
CA ALA A 91 -6.57 0.07 -2.52
C ALA A 91 -7.86 -0.07 -3.34
N LEU A 92 -7.73 -0.30 -4.65
CA LEU A 92 -8.86 -0.49 -5.57
C LEU A 92 -9.68 -1.74 -5.24
N ALA A 93 -9.05 -2.84 -4.82
CA ALA A 93 -9.76 -4.05 -4.41
C ALA A 93 -10.62 -3.78 -3.17
N GLY A 94 -10.07 -3.06 -2.18
CA GLY A 94 -10.83 -2.59 -1.03
C GLY A 94 -11.99 -1.66 -1.40
N GLU A 95 -11.76 -0.73 -2.33
CA GLU A 95 -12.79 0.20 -2.79
C GLU A 95 -13.93 -0.51 -3.53
N ALA A 96 -13.59 -1.42 -4.44
CA ALA A 96 -14.57 -2.22 -5.18
C ALA A 96 -15.41 -3.10 -4.25
N TRP A 97 -14.77 -3.70 -3.23
CA TRP A 97 -15.49 -4.46 -2.21
C TRP A 97 -16.42 -3.55 -1.39
N ARG A 98 -15.91 -2.40 -0.94
CA ARG A 98 -16.64 -1.40 -0.14
C ARG A 98 -17.89 -0.91 -0.85
N ALA A 99 -17.78 -0.65 -2.16
CA ALA A 99 -18.90 -0.21 -2.99
C ALA A 99 -20.07 -1.20 -3.02
N GLN A 100 -19.81 -2.50 -2.78
CA GLN A 100 -20.84 -3.55 -2.80
C GLN A 100 -21.30 -4.00 -1.41
N HIS A 101 -20.45 -3.89 -0.38
CA HIS A 101 -20.70 -4.49 0.93
C HIS A 101 -20.78 -3.48 2.09
N GLY A 102 -20.42 -2.21 1.84
CA GLY A 102 -20.37 -1.17 2.86
C GLY A 102 -18.96 -0.96 3.46
N SER A 103 -18.89 -0.23 4.57
CA SER A 103 -17.64 0.34 5.10
C SER A 103 -16.87 -0.52 6.10
N ALA A 104 -17.35 -1.74 6.41
CA ALA A 104 -16.72 -2.63 7.38
C ALA A 104 -16.99 -4.11 7.05
N GLY A 105 -16.17 -5.01 7.61
CA GLY A 105 -16.37 -6.47 7.50
C GLY A 105 -15.52 -7.17 6.44
N LEU A 106 -14.65 -6.46 5.73
CA LEU A 106 -13.74 -7.04 4.75
C LEU A 106 -12.70 -7.93 5.43
N ARG A 107 -12.62 -9.22 5.05
CA ARG A 107 -11.54 -10.13 5.46
C ARG A 107 -10.39 -10.09 4.46
N SER A 108 -9.17 -10.44 4.89
CA SER A 108 -8.00 -10.52 4.01
C SER A 108 -8.15 -11.54 2.89
N SER A 109 -8.84 -12.66 3.14
CA SER A 109 -9.18 -13.66 2.12
C SER A 109 -10.12 -13.09 1.06
N ASP A 110 -11.11 -12.31 1.49
CA ASP A 110 -12.02 -11.62 0.57
C ASP A 110 -11.22 -10.61 -0.25
N LEU A 111 -10.40 -9.77 0.38
CA LEU A 111 -9.57 -8.79 -0.31
C LEU A 111 -8.71 -9.42 -1.42
N SER A 112 -8.11 -10.58 -1.14
CA SER A 112 -7.33 -11.34 -2.13
C SER A 112 -8.17 -11.76 -3.35
N ALA A 113 -9.40 -12.21 -3.12
CA ALA A 113 -10.33 -12.59 -4.19
C ALA A 113 -10.79 -11.39 -5.04
N TRP A 114 -10.65 -10.16 -4.53
CA TRP A 114 -11.02 -8.92 -5.23
C TRP A 114 -9.88 -8.30 -6.05
N LEU A 115 -8.64 -8.78 -5.91
CA LEU A 115 -7.50 -8.31 -6.71
C LEU A 115 -7.72 -8.42 -8.23
N PRO A 116 -8.31 -9.51 -8.79
CA PRO A 116 -8.61 -9.58 -10.22
C PRO A 116 -9.64 -8.54 -10.68
N VAL A 117 -10.59 -8.15 -9.82
CA VAL A 117 -11.56 -7.08 -10.11
C VAL A 117 -10.81 -5.76 -10.23
N ALA A 118 -9.96 -5.45 -9.25
CA ALA A 118 -9.12 -4.25 -9.25
C ALA A 118 -8.21 -4.18 -10.49
N ARG A 119 -7.60 -5.31 -10.89
CA ARG A 119 -6.76 -5.36 -12.10
C ARG A 119 -7.53 -4.99 -13.36
N ARG A 120 -8.73 -5.54 -13.56
CA ARG A 120 -9.57 -5.21 -14.73
C ARG A 120 -9.98 -3.74 -14.80
N MET A 121 -10.01 -3.04 -13.67
CA MET A 121 -10.31 -1.60 -13.65
C MET A 121 -9.16 -0.76 -14.25
N LEU A 122 -7.95 -1.30 -14.30
CA LEU A 122 -6.76 -0.65 -14.86
C LEU A 122 -6.52 -0.98 -16.34
N ASP A 123 -7.19 -2.00 -16.89
CA ASP A 123 -7.05 -2.41 -18.29
C ASP A 123 -7.88 -1.54 -19.26
N ARG A 124 -8.38 -0.39 -18.80
CA ARG A 124 -9.21 0.57 -19.56
C ARG A 124 -8.39 1.76 -20.00
#